data_AF-A0A2V8GPB2-F1
#
_entry.id   AF-A0A2V8GPB2-F1
#
_cell.length_a   1.000
_cell.length_b   1.000
_cell.length_c   1.000
_cell.angle_alpha   90.00
_cell.angle_beta   90.00
_cell.angle_gamma   90.00
#
_symmetry.space_group_name_H-M   'P 1'
#
loop_
_entity.id
_entity.type
_entity.pdbx_description
1 polymer ?
#
loop_
_entity_poly.entity_id
_entity_poly.type
_entity_poly.pdbx_seq_one_letter_code
_entity_poly.pdbx_strand_id
1 'polypeptide(L)'
;MAGITRSAVVEVQNDGRPDFALNPFNGPWPTQAQLEARFCSTARTATCVRRDTGQDFLAPPAEFTRMPYSHQASLGMQRQLSPTVGIEADYVFVGGRDERTTQGTQLNNINLSYDPVTGVNYPFTDISKRPFQDFGALAMNVMGGRSNSHSLQTAFTKRLSHRWQASGTYTLSWLYDSSAPAVSGTHVVPFPVAPDLGGEYSLGTTDQRNRGTFNGIWEVGRGLQLSGLYFYGSGQRFGNSYGGDLRQCGQGCDRLRPDGTIVPRNSFIGGSIHRVDLRLQQRIRVNGKVSLAGILEAYNLFNHENYGTYEVRESNAAYGLPIPSTSLVYQPRMMQLGFRATF
;
A
#
# COMPACT_ATOMS: atom_id res chain seq x y z
N MET A 1 32.94 -1.38 -16.08
CA MET A 1 33.18 -1.82 -14.69
C MET A 1 31.98 -1.42 -13.86
N ALA A 2 31.15 -2.38 -13.45
CA ALA A 2 30.13 -2.11 -12.44
C ALA A 2 30.84 -2.01 -11.09
N GLY A 3 30.93 -0.81 -10.52
CA GLY A 3 31.44 -0.62 -9.17
C GLY A 3 30.41 -1.14 -8.19
N ILE A 4 30.73 -2.19 -7.44
CA ILE A 4 29.93 -2.60 -6.28
C ILE A 4 30.28 -1.62 -5.17
N THR A 5 29.41 -0.64 -4.92
CA THR A 5 29.52 0.21 -3.74
C THR A 5 29.21 -0.64 -2.50
N ARG A 6 30.16 -0.76 -1.57
CA ARG A 6 29.92 -1.39 -0.27
C ARG A 6 29.35 -0.34 0.68
N SER A 7 28.07 -0.43 1.00
CA SER A 7 27.44 0.35 2.06
C SER A 7 27.44 -0.46 3.36
N ALA A 8 27.71 0.20 4.49
CA ALA A 8 27.50 -0.35 5.83
C ALA A 8 26.48 0.54 6.54
N VAL A 9 25.33 -0.03 6.88
CA VAL A 9 24.31 0.64 7.69
C VAL A 9 24.45 0.13 9.11
N VAL A 10 24.54 1.03 10.08
CA VAL A 10 24.72 0.70 11.49
C VAL A 10 23.49 1.16 12.25
N GLU A 11 22.81 0.21 12.88
CA GLU A 11 21.80 0.52 13.88
C GLU A 11 22.49 0.61 15.25
N VAL A 12 22.34 1.76 15.90
CA VAL A 12 22.80 1.96 17.28
C VAL A 12 21.57 2.00 18.16
N GLN A 13 21.52 1.11 19.15
CA GLN A 13 20.45 1.11 20.13
C GLN A 13 20.60 2.33 21.04
N ASN A 14 19.48 3.00 21.33
CA ASN A 14 19.46 4.13 22.25
C ASN A 14 19.95 3.68 23.63
N ASP A 15 21.06 4.24 24.08
CA ASP A 15 21.72 3.91 25.33
C ASP A 15 21.20 4.72 26.52
N GLY A 16 20.15 5.52 26.31
CA GLY A 16 19.49 6.33 27.33
C GLY A 16 20.20 7.63 27.67
N ARG A 17 21.33 7.94 27.01
CA ARG A 17 22.02 9.22 27.24
C ARG A 17 21.20 10.40 26.69
N PRO A 18 21.16 11.55 27.38
CA PRO A 18 20.44 12.73 26.91
C PRO A 18 20.92 13.26 25.54
N ASP A 19 22.19 13.03 25.21
CA ASP A 19 22.81 13.48 23.96
C ASP A 19 22.76 12.43 22.83
N PHE A 20 22.14 11.26 23.04
CA PHE A 20 22.16 10.15 22.07
C PHE A 20 21.71 10.57 20.66
N ALA A 21 20.66 11.37 20.55
CA ALA A 21 20.14 11.82 19.25
C ALA A 21 21.13 12.70 18.45
N LEU A 22 22.03 13.41 19.15
CA LEU A 22 23.06 14.26 18.54
C LEU A 22 24.43 13.57 18.48
N ASN A 23 24.64 12.54 19.31
CA ASN A 23 25.90 11.83 19.50
C ASN A 23 25.66 10.32 19.73
N PRO A 24 25.15 9.60 18.71
CA PRO A 24 24.75 8.20 18.87
C PRO A 24 25.92 7.27 19.19
N PHE A 25 27.13 7.61 18.74
CA PHE A 25 28.33 6.79 18.96
C PHE A 25 29.13 7.15 20.22
N ASN A 26 28.69 8.17 20.96
CA ASN A 26 29.45 8.73 22.08
C ASN A 26 30.90 9.11 21.69
N GLY A 27 31.07 9.72 20.51
CA GLY A 27 32.39 9.90 19.91
C GLY A 27 32.34 10.05 18.38
N PRO A 28 33.52 10.00 17.72
CA PRO A 28 33.58 10.08 16.27
C PRO A 28 32.88 8.89 15.62
N TRP A 29 32.37 9.11 14.41
CA TRP A 29 31.78 8.06 13.60
C TRP A 29 32.80 6.92 13.38
N PRO A 30 32.40 5.65 13.59
CA PRO A 30 33.30 4.53 13.38
C PRO A 30 33.70 4.44 11.91
N THR A 31 34.97 4.16 11.66
CA THR A 31 35.46 3.90 10.31
C THR A 31 34.93 2.56 9.80
N GLN A 32 34.87 2.39 8.48
CA GLN A 32 34.43 1.12 7.87
C GLN A 32 35.24 -0.08 8.39
N ALA A 33 36.56 0.06 8.53
CA ALA A 33 37.42 -1.01 9.04
C ALA A 33 37.08 -1.39 10.49
N GLN A 34 36.73 -0.42 11.33
CA GLN A 34 36.29 -0.67 12.72
C GLN A 34 34.95 -1.41 12.76
N LEU A 35 34.03 -1.11 11.84
CA LEU A 35 32.76 -1.83 11.71
C LEU A 35 32.98 -3.26 11.21
N GLU A 36 33.81 -3.45 10.19
CA GLU A 36 34.12 -4.76 9.62
C GLU A 36 34.80 -5.70 10.63
N ALA A 37 35.61 -5.16 11.55
CA ALA A 37 36.23 -5.92 12.63
C ALA A 37 35.22 -6.45 13.65
N ARG A 38 34.03 -5.86 13.77
CA ARG A 38 32.98 -6.27 14.71
C ARG A 38 32.11 -7.41 14.19
N PHE A 39 32.20 -7.75 12.90
CA PHE A 39 31.37 -8.81 12.33
C PHE A 39 31.74 -10.18 12.85
N CYS A 40 30.77 -11.08 13.00
CA CYS A 40 30.99 -12.46 13.45
C CYS A 40 31.91 -13.28 12.53
N SER A 41 32.11 -12.83 11.28
CA SER A 41 33.12 -13.40 10.39
C SER A 41 34.57 -13.09 10.80
N THR A 42 34.76 -12.05 11.61
CA THR A 42 36.07 -11.50 12.00
C THR A 42 36.27 -11.61 13.52
N ALA A 43 35.33 -11.08 14.31
CA ALA A 43 35.30 -11.18 15.76
C ALA A 43 34.58 -12.46 16.21
N ARG A 44 35.28 -13.32 16.95
CA ARG A 44 34.72 -14.54 17.57
C ARG A 44 34.23 -14.29 19.00
N THR A 45 33.57 -13.16 19.23
CA THR A 45 33.00 -12.81 20.54
C THR A 45 31.49 -13.08 20.56
N ALA A 46 30.91 -13.28 21.74
CA ALA A 46 29.45 -13.44 21.88
C ALA A 46 28.66 -12.18 21.44
N THR A 47 29.32 -11.02 21.40
CA THR A 47 28.75 -9.72 21.03
C THR A 47 29.08 -9.28 19.60
N CYS A 48 29.60 -10.20 18.77
CA CYS A 48 29.86 -9.93 17.37
C CYS A 48 28.55 -9.64 16.62
N VAL A 49 28.64 -8.82 15.57
CA VAL A 49 27.48 -8.45 14.75
C VAL A 49 27.39 -9.39 13.55
N ARG A 50 26.22 -10.00 13.32
CA ARG A 50 26.00 -10.77 12.09
C ARG A 50 25.53 -9.84 11.00
N ARG A 51 26.06 -10.04 9.80
CA ARG A 51 25.63 -9.27 8.63
C ARG A 51 24.22 -9.70 8.25
N ASP A 52 23.32 -8.76 8.10
CA ASP A 52 21.99 -8.94 7.54
C ASP A 52 21.87 -8.16 6.22
N THR A 53 20.79 -8.38 5.49
CA THR A 53 20.54 -7.64 4.24
C THR A 53 19.71 -6.37 4.48
N GLY A 54 19.29 -6.08 5.72
CA GLY A 54 18.36 -5.00 6.02
C GLY A 54 17.12 -5.05 5.13
N GLN A 55 16.93 -3.99 4.33
CA GLN A 55 15.85 -3.87 3.33
C GLN A 55 16.27 -4.31 1.92
N ASP A 56 17.55 -4.65 1.71
CA ASP A 56 18.04 -5.18 0.45
C ASP A 56 17.65 -6.66 0.34
N PHE A 57 17.39 -7.09 -0.89
CA PHE A 57 16.97 -8.45 -1.19
C PHE A 57 18.08 -9.19 -1.92
N LEU A 58 18.37 -10.40 -1.44
CA LEU A 58 19.20 -11.34 -2.18
C LEU A 58 18.51 -11.73 -3.48
N ALA A 59 19.33 -11.93 -4.52
CA ALA A 59 18.86 -12.51 -5.76
C ALA A 59 18.37 -13.95 -5.49
N PRO A 60 17.11 -14.28 -5.83
CA PRO A 60 16.60 -15.62 -5.62
C PRO A 60 17.34 -16.66 -6.48
N PRO A 61 17.49 -17.90 -6.00
CA PRO A 61 17.85 -19.04 -6.85
C PRO A 61 16.90 -19.16 -8.05
N ALA A 62 17.37 -19.83 -9.12
CA ALA A 62 16.63 -19.96 -10.37
C ALA A 62 15.19 -20.51 -10.20
N GLU A 63 14.98 -21.37 -9.20
CA GLU A 63 13.68 -21.96 -8.87
C GLU A 63 12.63 -20.94 -8.40
N PHE A 64 13.09 -19.80 -7.86
CA PHE A 64 12.28 -18.67 -7.39
C PHE A 64 12.36 -17.45 -8.30
N THR A 65 13.08 -17.51 -9.43
CA THR A 65 13.07 -16.47 -10.47
C THR A 65 12.13 -16.86 -11.59
N ARG A 66 10.83 -16.73 -11.34
CA ARG A 66 9.81 -16.89 -12.38
C ARG A 66 9.39 -15.53 -12.90
N MET A 67 9.13 -15.44 -14.20
CA MET A 67 8.60 -14.21 -14.80
C MET A 67 7.13 -14.05 -14.42
N PRO A 68 6.74 -12.95 -13.76
CA PRO A 68 5.34 -12.68 -13.45
C PRO A 68 4.52 -12.63 -14.73
N TYR A 69 3.33 -13.20 -14.68
CA TYR A 69 2.36 -13.11 -15.76
C TYR A 69 0.94 -12.96 -15.21
N SER A 70 -0.01 -12.62 -16.08
CA SER A 70 -1.42 -12.52 -15.69
C SER A 70 -2.33 -13.17 -16.71
N HIS A 71 -3.40 -13.79 -16.22
CA HIS A 71 -4.55 -14.17 -17.03
C HIS A 71 -5.61 -13.08 -16.90
N GLN A 72 -6.12 -12.59 -18.03
CA GLN A 72 -7.11 -11.53 -18.04
C GLN A 72 -8.32 -11.98 -18.86
N ALA A 73 -9.50 -11.69 -18.34
CA ALA A 73 -10.75 -11.93 -19.03
C ALA A 73 -11.70 -10.78 -18.75
N SER A 74 -12.44 -10.36 -19.77
CA SER A 74 -13.50 -9.37 -19.60
C SER A 74 -14.74 -9.73 -20.40
N LEU A 75 -15.89 -9.31 -19.90
CA LEU A 75 -17.18 -9.40 -20.57
C LEU A 75 -17.91 -8.08 -20.39
N GLY A 76 -18.22 -7.42 -21.51
CA GLY A 76 -18.82 -6.09 -21.53
C GLY A 76 -20.17 -6.04 -22.23
N MET A 77 -21.06 -5.19 -21.73
CA MET A 77 -22.29 -4.80 -22.40
C MET A 77 -22.41 -3.28 -22.39
N GLN A 78 -22.74 -2.73 -23.56
CA GLN A 78 -23.08 -1.32 -23.72
C GLN A 78 -24.48 -1.18 -24.31
N ARG A 79 -25.23 -0.19 -23.82
CA ARG A 79 -26.57 0.13 -24.32
C ARG A 79 -26.78 1.62 -24.41
N GLN A 80 -27.16 2.06 -25.60
CA GLN A 80 -27.74 3.38 -25.78
C GLN A 80 -29.21 3.36 -25.33
N LEU A 81 -29.56 4.22 -24.36
CA LEU A 81 -30.92 4.36 -23.82
C LEU A 81 -31.71 5.49 -24.49
N SER A 82 -31.01 6.51 -25.00
CA SER A 82 -31.57 7.61 -25.80
C SER A 82 -30.51 8.15 -26.75
N PRO A 83 -30.83 9.08 -27.68
CA PRO A 83 -29.83 9.72 -28.53
C PRO A 83 -28.67 10.38 -27.76
N THR A 84 -28.86 10.69 -26.47
CA THR A 84 -27.86 11.37 -25.64
C THR A 84 -27.42 10.59 -24.40
N VAL A 85 -28.00 9.43 -24.12
CA VAL A 85 -27.71 8.64 -22.90
C VAL A 85 -27.22 7.25 -23.27
N GLY A 86 -26.07 6.86 -22.72
CA GLY A 86 -25.51 5.53 -22.81
C GLY A 86 -25.15 4.99 -21.43
N ILE A 87 -25.26 3.68 -21.28
CA ILE A 87 -24.77 2.92 -20.12
C ILE A 87 -23.85 1.79 -20.59
N GLU A 88 -22.92 1.44 -19.73
CA GLU A 88 -21.95 0.37 -19.94
C GLU A 88 -21.75 -0.39 -18.64
N ALA A 89 -21.53 -1.69 -18.75
CA ALA A 89 -21.18 -2.57 -17.64
C ALA A 89 -20.19 -3.64 -18.13
N ASP A 90 -19.03 -3.69 -17.49
CA ASP A 90 -17.95 -4.62 -17.77
C ASP A 90 -17.60 -5.40 -16.52
N TYR A 91 -17.67 -6.72 -16.63
CA TYR A 91 -16.99 -7.59 -15.68
C TYR A 91 -15.55 -7.79 -16.15
N VAL A 92 -14.58 -7.51 -15.29
CA VAL A 92 -13.15 -7.67 -15.56
C VAL A 92 -12.53 -8.54 -14.48
N PHE A 93 -11.80 -9.57 -14.91
CA PHE A 93 -10.98 -10.45 -14.10
C PHE A 93 -9.51 -10.29 -14.47
N VAL A 94 -8.65 -10.15 -13.46
CA VAL A 94 -7.18 -10.20 -13.63
C VAL A 94 -6.61 -11.14 -12.57
N GLY A 95 -6.00 -12.24 -13.01
CA GLY A 95 -5.33 -13.22 -12.15
C GLY A 95 -3.82 -13.18 -12.36
N GLY A 96 -3.08 -12.54 -11.46
CA GLY A 96 -1.62 -12.49 -11.48
C GLY A 96 -0.98 -13.74 -10.88
N ARG A 97 0.14 -14.19 -11.47
CA ARG A 97 0.86 -15.40 -11.10
C ARG A 97 2.36 -15.14 -11.08
N ASP A 98 3.06 -15.93 -10.26
CA ASP A 98 4.50 -15.80 -10.02
C ASP A 98 4.90 -14.37 -9.65
N GLU A 99 4.01 -13.68 -8.92
CA GLU A 99 4.24 -12.31 -8.50
C GLU A 99 5.32 -12.28 -7.42
N ARG A 100 6.06 -11.17 -7.41
CA ARG A 100 6.96 -10.87 -6.29
C ARG A 100 6.10 -10.76 -5.05
N THR A 101 6.39 -11.61 -4.07
CA THR A 101 5.65 -11.53 -2.83
C THR A 101 6.35 -10.64 -1.82
N THR A 102 5.71 -9.54 -1.46
CA THR A 102 6.00 -8.78 -0.24
C THR A 102 4.77 -8.88 0.65
N GLN A 103 4.89 -9.59 1.77
CA GLN A 103 3.82 -9.79 2.73
C GLN A 103 3.63 -8.50 3.56
N GLY A 104 3.07 -7.45 2.95
CA GLY A 104 3.05 -6.13 3.58
C GLY A 104 4.47 -5.63 3.91
N THR A 105 4.72 -5.25 5.17
CA THR A 105 6.04 -4.88 5.72
C THR A 105 6.96 -6.08 5.98
N GLN A 106 6.49 -7.30 5.75
CA GLN A 106 7.22 -8.52 6.10
C GLN A 106 8.16 -8.92 4.94
N LEU A 107 9.45 -8.80 5.22
CA LEU A 107 10.52 -9.33 4.40
C LEU A 107 10.56 -10.85 4.57
N ASN A 108 10.65 -11.62 3.47
CA ASN A 108 10.82 -13.07 3.55
C ASN A 108 12.23 -13.36 4.10
N ASN A 109 12.35 -13.51 5.43
CA ASN A 109 13.60 -13.86 6.07
C ASN A 109 13.93 -15.34 5.78
N ILE A 110 14.74 -15.59 4.76
CA ILE A 110 15.15 -16.94 4.37
C ILE A 110 16.05 -17.60 5.41
N ASN A 111 16.59 -16.84 6.37
CA ASN A 111 17.40 -17.41 7.44
C ASN A 111 16.56 -17.89 8.63
N LEU A 112 15.23 -17.86 8.51
CA LEU A 112 14.29 -18.46 9.46
C LEU A 112 14.08 -19.94 9.15
N SER A 113 13.92 -20.76 10.19
CA SER A 113 13.61 -22.18 10.08
C SER A 113 12.41 -22.56 10.94
N TYR A 114 11.81 -23.71 10.64
CA TYR A 114 10.50 -24.10 11.17
C TYR A 114 10.52 -25.51 11.73
N ASP A 115 9.73 -25.73 12.77
CA ASP A 115 9.48 -27.04 13.35
C ASP A 115 8.43 -27.79 12.52
N PRO A 116 8.77 -28.95 11.94
CA PRO A 116 7.84 -29.74 11.12
C PRO A 116 6.65 -30.31 11.89
N VAL A 117 6.71 -30.42 13.22
CA VAL A 117 5.63 -30.97 14.04
C VAL A 117 4.56 -29.90 14.30
N THR A 118 5.00 -28.70 14.66
CA THR A 118 4.10 -27.61 15.06
C THR A 118 3.79 -26.63 13.94
N GLY A 119 4.61 -26.59 12.88
CA GLY A 119 4.49 -25.63 11.77
C GLY A 119 4.87 -24.20 12.16
N VAL A 120 5.47 -23.99 13.35
CA VAL A 120 5.93 -22.68 13.82
C VAL A 120 7.43 -22.53 13.63
N ASN A 121 7.92 -21.29 13.54
CA ASN A 121 9.35 -21.04 13.44
C ASN A 121 10.07 -21.35 14.77
N TYR A 122 11.34 -21.74 14.67
CA TYR A 122 12.23 -21.67 15.82
C TYR A 122 12.50 -20.20 16.17
N PRO A 123 12.74 -19.86 17.45
CA PRO A 123 13.23 -18.56 17.84
C PRO A 123 14.43 -18.15 16.98
N PHE A 124 14.36 -17.01 16.31
CA PHE A 124 15.44 -16.57 15.43
C PHE A 124 16.74 -16.38 16.20
N THR A 125 16.69 -16.10 17.50
CA THR A 125 17.86 -16.03 18.39
C THR A 125 18.62 -17.36 18.51
N ASP A 126 17.99 -18.50 18.22
CA ASP A 126 18.66 -19.81 18.18
C ASP A 126 19.46 -19.95 16.87
N ILE A 127 20.73 -19.55 16.94
CA ILE A 127 21.67 -19.60 15.81
C ILE A 127 21.83 -21.02 15.28
N SER A 128 21.74 -22.05 16.14
CA SER A 128 21.97 -23.45 15.73
C SER A 128 20.93 -23.96 14.73
N LYS A 129 19.73 -23.37 14.74
CA LYS A 129 18.60 -23.72 13.88
C LYS A 129 18.58 -22.94 12.57
N ARG A 130 19.37 -21.88 12.43
CA ARG A 130 19.38 -21.04 11.22
C ARG A 130 20.01 -21.78 10.04
N PRO A 131 19.45 -21.69 8.83
CA PRO A 131 20.08 -22.21 7.61
C PRO A 131 21.49 -21.63 7.36
N PHE A 132 21.69 -20.35 7.69
CA PHE A 132 22.96 -19.63 7.53
C PHE A 132 23.39 -18.98 8.84
N GLN A 133 24.14 -19.74 9.66
CA GLN A 133 24.49 -19.37 11.04
C GLN A 133 25.38 -18.11 11.16
N ASP A 134 26.14 -17.77 10.12
CA ASP A 134 27.02 -16.60 10.10
C ASP A 134 26.29 -15.28 9.79
N PHE A 135 25.01 -15.36 9.43
CA PHE A 135 24.22 -14.22 8.97
C PHE A 135 23.06 -13.89 9.92
N GLY A 136 22.65 -12.62 9.88
CA GLY A 136 21.44 -12.11 10.49
C GLY A 136 20.23 -12.42 9.62
N ALA A 137 19.21 -11.55 9.63
CA ALA A 137 18.07 -11.71 8.75
C ALA A 137 18.52 -11.58 7.28
N LEU A 138 18.08 -12.50 6.43
CA LEU A 138 18.38 -12.48 5.00
C LEU A 138 17.06 -12.37 4.25
N ALA A 139 16.79 -11.22 3.65
CA ALA A 139 15.59 -11.02 2.85
C ALA A 139 15.83 -11.54 1.42
N MET A 140 14.88 -12.32 0.89
CA MET A 140 14.92 -12.76 -0.51
C MET A 140 13.60 -12.45 -1.22
N ASN A 141 13.71 -12.12 -2.50
CA ASN A 141 12.53 -12.01 -3.35
C ASN A 141 12.04 -13.39 -3.72
N VAL A 142 10.86 -13.76 -3.27
CA VAL A 142 10.25 -15.03 -3.66
C VAL A 142 9.17 -14.74 -4.70
N MET A 143 9.42 -15.16 -5.94
CA MET A 143 8.44 -15.07 -7.04
C MET A 143 7.56 -16.32 -6.97
N GLY A 144 6.35 -16.13 -6.47
CA GLY A 144 5.42 -17.22 -6.15
C GLY A 144 4.11 -16.73 -5.56
N GLY A 145 3.93 -15.42 -5.47
CA GLY A 145 2.68 -14.80 -5.10
C GLY A 145 1.66 -14.97 -6.21
N ARG A 146 0.39 -14.88 -5.83
CA ARG A 146 -0.71 -14.80 -6.77
C ARG A 146 -1.71 -13.76 -6.29
N SER A 147 -2.33 -13.10 -7.24
CA SER A 147 -3.45 -12.20 -7.04
C SER A 147 -4.62 -12.62 -7.94
N ASN A 148 -5.84 -12.35 -7.51
CA ASN A 148 -7.04 -12.44 -8.33
C ASN A 148 -7.92 -11.23 -8.00
N SER A 149 -8.14 -10.38 -9.00
CA SER A 149 -9.08 -9.28 -8.93
C SER A 149 -10.31 -9.57 -9.75
N HIS A 150 -11.46 -9.20 -9.19
CA HIS A 150 -12.76 -9.27 -9.84
C HIS A 150 -13.38 -7.88 -9.73
N SER A 151 -13.81 -7.30 -10.84
CA SER A 151 -14.48 -6.00 -10.82
C SER A 151 -15.68 -5.96 -11.75
N LEU A 152 -16.78 -5.43 -11.27
CA LEU A 152 -17.88 -4.95 -12.11
C LEU A 152 -17.72 -3.44 -12.23
N GLN A 153 -17.35 -2.98 -13.42
CA GLN A 153 -17.15 -1.58 -13.76
C GLN A 153 -18.36 -1.11 -14.55
N THR A 154 -18.98 -0.03 -14.11
CA THR A 154 -20.16 0.52 -14.79
C THR A 154 -19.91 1.98 -15.13
N ALA A 155 -20.40 2.40 -16.28
CA ALA A 155 -20.32 3.78 -16.71
C ALA A 155 -21.69 4.27 -17.19
N PHE A 156 -21.99 5.51 -16.85
CA PHE A 156 -23.13 6.27 -17.32
C PHE A 156 -22.61 7.51 -18.04
N THR A 157 -23.12 7.76 -19.24
CA THR A 157 -22.81 8.98 -19.98
C THR A 157 -24.09 9.63 -20.48
N LYS A 158 -24.19 10.93 -20.22
CA LYS A 158 -25.20 11.82 -20.78
C LYS A 158 -24.53 12.97 -21.52
N ARG A 159 -24.67 12.99 -22.85
CA ARG A 159 -24.15 14.03 -23.75
C ARG A 159 -24.90 15.35 -23.59
N LEU A 160 -24.23 16.48 -23.85
CA LEU A 160 -24.82 17.80 -23.72
C LEU A 160 -26.09 17.94 -24.56
N SER A 161 -27.21 18.16 -23.88
CA SER A 161 -28.53 18.40 -24.47
C SER A 161 -29.41 19.02 -23.39
N HIS A 162 -30.37 19.87 -23.76
CA HIS A 162 -31.19 20.59 -22.78
C HIS A 162 -30.34 21.30 -21.71
N ARG A 163 -29.16 21.80 -22.13
CA ARG A 163 -28.25 22.65 -21.33
C ARG A 163 -27.48 21.94 -20.23
N TRP A 164 -27.48 20.62 -20.14
CA TRP A 164 -26.66 19.89 -19.16
C TRP A 164 -25.95 18.68 -19.76
N GLN A 165 -24.87 18.23 -19.15
CA GLN A 165 -24.19 16.96 -19.43
C GLN A 165 -23.79 16.31 -18.11
N ALA A 166 -23.65 14.99 -18.11
CA ALA A 166 -23.17 14.27 -16.94
C ALA A 166 -22.45 12.99 -17.33
N SER A 167 -21.56 12.54 -16.48
CA SER A 167 -20.98 11.21 -16.54
C SER A 167 -20.81 10.66 -15.13
N GLY A 168 -20.82 9.36 -15.00
CA GLY A 168 -20.50 8.71 -13.74
C GLY A 168 -19.90 7.34 -13.98
N THR A 169 -19.06 6.91 -13.06
CA THR A 169 -18.54 5.55 -13.03
C THR A 169 -18.76 4.95 -11.66
N TYR A 170 -19.00 3.65 -11.62
CA TYR A 170 -19.09 2.90 -10.37
C TYR A 170 -18.44 1.54 -10.55
N THR A 171 -17.50 1.23 -9.66
CA THR A 171 -16.77 -0.03 -9.62
C THR A 171 -17.08 -0.74 -8.31
N LEU A 172 -17.57 -1.97 -8.43
CA LEU A 172 -17.64 -2.94 -7.35
C LEU A 172 -16.51 -3.94 -7.53
N SER A 173 -15.61 -4.08 -6.55
CA SER A 173 -14.41 -4.91 -6.69
C SER A 173 -14.03 -5.77 -5.49
N TRP A 174 -13.35 -6.86 -5.81
CA TRP A 174 -12.63 -7.72 -4.89
C TRP A 174 -11.21 -7.92 -5.38
N LEU A 175 -10.25 -7.77 -4.46
CA LEU A 175 -8.86 -8.11 -4.65
C LEU A 175 -8.49 -9.17 -3.61
N TYR A 176 -8.11 -10.33 -4.10
CA TYR A 176 -7.53 -11.40 -3.30
C TYR A 176 -6.09 -11.60 -3.69
N ASP A 177 -5.24 -11.92 -2.74
CA ASP A 177 -3.85 -12.26 -2.98
C ASP A 177 -3.36 -13.28 -1.94
N SER A 178 -2.21 -13.90 -2.20
CA SER A 178 -1.50 -14.68 -1.20
C SER A 178 -0.07 -14.23 -1.06
N SER A 179 0.46 -14.45 0.14
CA SER A 179 1.91 -14.46 0.31
C SER A 179 2.55 -15.65 -0.41
N ALA A 180 3.87 -15.58 -0.65
CA ALA A 180 4.66 -16.72 -1.05
C ALA A 180 4.54 -17.81 0.03
N PRO A 181 4.71 -19.08 -0.35
CA PRO A 181 4.96 -20.13 0.62
C PRO A 181 6.14 -19.78 1.53
N ALA A 182 6.13 -20.28 2.77
CA ALA A 182 7.26 -20.14 3.66
C ALA A 182 8.51 -20.79 3.06
N VAL A 183 9.65 -20.14 3.26
CA VAL A 183 10.96 -20.60 2.79
C VAL A 183 11.93 -20.66 3.96
N SER A 184 12.84 -21.63 3.91
CA SER A 184 13.94 -21.81 4.86
C SER A 184 15.20 -22.13 4.07
N GLY A 185 16.19 -21.24 4.13
CA GLY A 185 17.33 -21.25 3.25
C GLY A 185 16.92 -20.98 1.81
N THR A 186 17.44 -21.78 0.88
CA THR A 186 17.11 -21.71 -0.54
C THR A 186 15.95 -22.62 -0.92
N HIS A 187 15.11 -23.07 0.01
CA HIS A 187 14.05 -24.03 -0.29
C HIS A 187 12.71 -23.64 0.32
N VAL A 188 11.63 -24.03 -0.35
CA VAL A 188 10.27 -23.97 0.21
C VAL A 188 10.18 -24.97 1.35
N VAL A 189 9.52 -24.57 2.44
CA VAL A 189 9.24 -25.46 3.57
C VAL A 189 8.28 -26.58 3.09
N PRO A 190 8.64 -27.87 3.24
CA PRO A 190 7.88 -28.97 2.65
C PRO A 190 6.65 -29.40 3.47
N PHE A 191 6.31 -28.66 4.51
CA PHE A 191 5.18 -28.93 5.41
C PHE A 191 4.37 -27.64 5.66
N PRO A 192 3.10 -27.74 6.07
CA PRO A 192 2.29 -26.58 6.41
C PRO A 192 2.90 -25.77 7.56
N VAL A 193 2.98 -24.46 7.40
CA VAL A 193 3.33 -23.54 8.47
C VAL A 193 2.09 -22.86 9.02
N ALA A 194 2.22 -22.20 10.17
CA ALA A 194 1.15 -21.38 10.73
C ALA A 194 0.70 -20.29 9.72
N PRO A 195 -0.60 -19.90 9.70
CA PRO A 195 -1.15 -18.99 8.70
C PRO A 195 -0.46 -17.62 8.62
N ASP A 196 0.08 -17.11 9.72
CA ASP A 196 0.79 -15.83 9.76
C ASP A 196 2.21 -15.89 9.17
N LEU A 197 2.76 -17.10 8.95
CA LEU A 197 4.14 -17.32 8.51
C LEU A 197 4.29 -17.58 7.00
N GLY A 198 3.18 -17.67 6.24
CA GLY A 198 3.26 -17.77 4.79
C GLY A 198 2.07 -18.50 4.14
N GLY A 199 1.90 -18.28 2.84
CA GLY A 199 0.91 -18.99 2.00
C GLY A 199 -0.57 -18.66 2.22
N GLU A 200 -0.92 -17.75 3.12
CA GLU A 200 -2.32 -17.36 3.37
C GLU A 200 -2.91 -16.66 2.14
N TYR A 201 -3.99 -17.21 1.58
CA TYR A 201 -4.75 -16.61 0.47
C TYR A 201 -6.03 -15.96 1.01
N SER A 202 -6.10 -14.64 0.95
CA SER A 202 -7.22 -13.87 1.49
C SER A 202 -7.36 -12.53 0.77
N LEU A 203 -8.21 -11.63 1.28
CA LEU A 203 -8.38 -10.30 0.69
C LEU A 203 -7.08 -9.51 0.81
N GLY A 204 -6.69 -8.86 -0.28
CA GLY A 204 -5.44 -8.12 -0.37
C GLY A 204 -5.46 -6.79 0.36
N THR A 205 -4.27 -6.23 0.52
CA THR A 205 -4.12 -4.83 0.92
C THR A 205 -4.72 -3.96 -0.20
N THR A 206 -5.28 -2.81 0.16
CA THR A 206 -5.97 -1.88 -0.77
C THR A 206 -7.23 -2.42 -1.44
N ASP A 207 -7.68 -3.64 -1.11
CA ASP A 207 -9.01 -4.12 -1.49
C ASP A 207 -10.07 -3.11 -1.02
N GLN A 208 -10.75 -2.49 -1.99
CA GLN A 208 -11.81 -1.50 -1.78
C GLN A 208 -13.05 -2.00 -2.51
N ARG A 209 -14.15 -2.13 -1.77
CA ARG A 209 -15.38 -2.74 -2.29
C ARG A 209 -16.06 -1.84 -3.31
N ASN A 210 -16.26 -0.58 -2.99
CA ASN A 210 -17.08 0.32 -3.79
C ASN A 210 -16.29 1.58 -4.11
N ARG A 211 -16.25 1.97 -5.37
CA ARG A 211 -15.68 3.25 -5.80
C ARG A 211 -16.62 3.87 -6.82
N GLY A 212 -16.97 5.13 -6.64
CA GLY A 212 -17.86 5.85 -7.53
C GLY A 212 -17.40 7.27 -7.79
N THR A 213 -17.56 7.72 -9.03
CA THR A 213 -17.47 9.14 -9.35
C THR A 213 -18.68 9.56 -10.15
N PHE A 214 -19.11 10.80 -9.95
CA PHE A 214 -20.16 11.41 -10.75
C PHE A 214 -19.80 12.85 -11.01
N ASN A 215 -19.85 13.30 -12.25
CA ASN A 215 -19.58 14.67 -12.62
C ASN A 215 -20.68 15.21 -13.54
N GLY A 216 -20.95 16.50 -13.44
CA GLY A 216 -21.99 17.16 -14.22
C GLY A 216 -21.65 18.60 -14.54
N ILE A 217 -22.17 19.08 -15.66
CA ILE A 217 -22.14 20.49 -16.05
C ILE A 217 -23.56 20.90 -16.41
N TRP A 218 -23.99 22.05 -15.92
CA TRP A 218 -25.26 22.67 -16.25
C TRP A 218 -25.02 24.12 -16.69
N GLU A 219 -25.37 24.42 -17.93
CA GLU A 219 -25.44 25.77 -18.45
C GLU A 219 -26.76 26.41 -17.98
N VAL A 220 -26.73 27.07 -16.83
CA VAL A 220 -27.93 27.63 -16.17
C VAL A 220 -28.57 28.74 -17.00
N GLY A 221 -27.80 29.69 -17.53
CA GLY A 221 -28.36 30.86 -18.23
C GLY A 221 -27.45 32.05 -18.26
N ARG A 222 -27.52 32.85 -19.33
CA ARG A 222 -26.91 34.19 -19.36
C ARG A 222 -25.41 34.18 -18.98
N GLY A 223 -24.69 33.15 -19.43
CA GLY A 223 -23.26 32.97 -19.15
C GLY A 223 -22.93 32.30 -17.81
N LEU A 224 -23.93 32.01 -16.96
CA LEU A 224 -23.79 31.21 -15.76
C LEU A 224 -23.71 29.72 -16.08
N GLN A 225 -22.66 29.08 -15.57
CA GLN A 225 -22.44 27.63 -15.63
C GLN A 225 -22.13 27.10 -14.23
N LEU A 226 -22.77 25.99 -13.89
CA LEU A 226 -22.49 25.20 -12.71
C LEU A 226 -21.84 23.90 -13.14
N SER A 227 -20.79 23.47 -12.44
CA SER A 227 -20.20 22.15 -12.61
C SER A 227 -19.87 21.54 -11.27
N GLY A 228 -19.96 20.22 -11.16
CA GLY A 228 -19.68 19.52 -9.92
C GLY A 228 -19.10 18.13 -10.16
N LEU A 229 -18.41 17.64 -9.14
CA LEU A 229 -17.83 16.31 -9.05
C LEU A 229 -18.17 15.75 -7.66
N TYR A 230 -18.68 14.52 -7.64
CA TYR A 230 -18.77 13.69 -6.46
C TYR A 230 -17.79 12.53 -6.60
N PHE A 231 -17.00 12.31 -5.56
CA PHE A 231 -16.10 11.17 -5.41
C PHE A 231 -16.51 10.39 -4.16
N TYR A 232 -16.65 9.08 -4.34
CA TYR A 232 -16.93 8.11 -3.30
C TYR A 232 -15.92 6.97 -3.39
N GLY A 233 -15.35 6.59 -2.25
CA GLY A 233 -14.67 5.31 -2.07
C GLY A 233 -15.10 4.71 -0.74
N SER A 234 -15.48 3.44 -0.71
CA SER A 234 -15.65 2.74 0.56
C SER A 234 -14.32 2.67 1.31
N GLY A 235 -14.33 2.22 2.56
CA GLY A 235 -13.11 1.81 3.22
C GLY A 235 -12.29 0.84 2.37
N GLN A 236 -10.98 1.06 2.29
CA GLN A 236 -10.03 0.09 1.76
C GLN A 236 -9.45 -0.75 2.90
N ARG A 237 -8.97 -1.95 2.59
CA ARG A 237 -8.25 -2.80 3.54
C ARG A 237 -6.80 -2.37 3.71
N PHE A 238 -6.31 -2.44 4.93
CA PHE A 238 -4.91 -2.17 5.26
C PHE A 238 -4.27 -3.42 5.85
N GLY A 239 -2.98 -3.63 5.56
CA GLY A 239 -2.19 -4.64 6.25
C GLY A 239 -2.05 -4.26 7.72
N ASN A 240 -2.67 -5.03 8.60
CA ASN A 240 -2.66 -4.81 10.04
C ASN A 240 -1.93 -5.94 10.76
N SER A 241 -1.43 -5.63 11.94
CA SER A 241 -0.65 -6.55 12.75
C SER A 241 -0.85 -6.27 14.24
N TYR A 242 -0.25 -7.10 15.10
CA TYR A 242 -0.17 -6.79 16.51
C TYR A 242 0.89 -5.70 16.74
N GLY A 243 2.02 -5.78 16.03
CA GLY A 243 3.07 -4.76 16.01
C GLY A 243 4.33 -5.10 16.83
N GLY A 244 4.37 -6.24 17.50
CA GLY A 244 5.55 -6.78 18.18
C GLY A 244 6.01 -8.12 17.60
N ASP A 245 7.31 -8.41 17.65
CA ASP A 245 7.89 -9.70 17.21
C ASP A 245 7.77 -10.78 18.30
N LEU A 246 6.54 -11.08 18.71
CA LEU A 246 6.27 -12.18 19.67
C LEU A 246 6.64 -13.55 19.10
N ARG A 247 6.65 -13.63 17.77
CA ARG A 247 6.97 -14.82 17.02
C ARG A 247 8.49 -15.04 16.89
N GLN A 248 9.28 -14.04 17.27
CA GLN A 248 10.74 -14.08 17.29
C GLN A 248 11.33 -14.45 15.93
N CYS A 249 10.79 -13.94 14.82
CA CYS A 249 11.36 -14.26 13.50
C CYS A 249 12.53 -13.35 13.13
N GLY A 250 12.85 -12.36 13.98
CA GLY A 250 13.89 -11.37 13.76
C GLY A 250 13.44 -10.23 12.86
N GLN A 251 12.58 -10.50 11.88
CA GLN A 251 11.92 -9.53 11.01
C GLN A 251 10.60 -10.11 10.48
N GLY A 252 9.58 -9.27 10.31
CA GLY A 252 8.47 -9.55 9.41
C GLY A 252 7.49 -10.64 9.85
N CYS A 253 7.12 -10.76 11.13
CA CYS A 253 6.07 -11.71 11.55
C CYS A 253 5.32 -11.20 12.81
N ASP A 254 4.79 -10.00 12.71
CA ASP A 254 4.23 -9.21 13.81
C ASP A 254 2.73 -9.42 14.04
N ARG A 255 2.15 -10.51 13.52
CA ARG A 255 0.71 -10.81 13.62
C ARG A 255 0.33 -11.72 14.79
N LEU A 256 1.30 -12.31 15.49
CA LEU A 256 1.03 -13.09 16.70
C LEU A 256 0.66 -12.17 17.87
N ARG A 257 -0.42 -12.50 18.60
CA ARG A 257 -0.83 -11.82 19.83
C ARG A 257 -0.29 -12.52 21.09
N PRO A 258 -0.22 -11.83 22.25
CA PRO A 258 0.22 -12.43 23.51
C PRO A 258 -0.65 -13.61 23.98
N ASP A 259 -1.92 -13.65 23.58
CA ASP A 259 -2.86 -14.72 23.91
C ASP A 259 -2.74 -15.96 22.98
N GLY A 260 -1.79 -15.95 22.05
CA GLY A 260 -1.56 -17.03 21.07
C GLY A 260 -2.47 -16.97 19.84
N THR A 261 -3.40 -16.02 19.76
CA THR A 261 -4.21 -15.82 18.55
C THR A 261 -3.46 -15.04 17.48
N ILE A 262 -3.93 -15.13 16.24
CA ILE A 262 -3.34 -14.44 15.09
C ILE A 262 -4.22 -13.26 14.67
N VAL A 263 -3.62 -12.10 14.47
CA VAL A 263 -4.26 -10.95 13.83
C VAL A 263 -4.66 -11.34 12.40
N PRO A 264 -5.94 -11.31 12.01
CA PRO A 264 -6.35 -11.72 10.66
C PRO A 264 -5.75 -10.81 9.57
N ARG A 265 -5.49 -11.39 8.39
CA ARG A 265 -4.80 -10.66 7.31
C ARG A 265 -5.71 -9.60 6.72
N ASN A 266 -5.18 -8.39 6.60
CA ASN A 266 -5.84 -7.25 5.95
C ASN A 266 -7.27 -7.01 6.48
N SER A 267 -7.49 -7.25 7.78
CA SER A 267 -8.81 -7.18 8.40
C SER A 267 -9.21 -5.77 8.81
N PHE A 268 -8.25 -4.85 8.95
CA PHE A 268 -8.55 -3.45 9.20
C PHE A 268 -9.09 -2.78 7.93
N ILE A 269 -10.26 -2.14 8.04
CA ILE A 269 -10.91 -1.40 6.96
C ILE A 269 -10.99 0.06 7.39
N GLY A 270 -10.40 0.97 6.60
CA GLY A 270 -10.46 2.40 6.87
C GLY A 270 -11.87 2.99 6.66
N GLY A 271 -12.04 4.26 7.03
CA GLY A 271 -13.24 5.03 6.72
C GLY A 271 -13.47 5.23 5.22
N SER A 272 -14.73 5.45 4.84
CA SER A 272 -15.08 5.85 3.48
C SER A 272 -14.62 7.27 3.19
N ILE A 273 -14.34 7.54 1.91
CA ILE A 273 -14.02 8.85 1.39
C ILE A 273 -15.25 9.40 0.69
N HIS A 274 -15.67 10.60 1.08
CA HIS A 274 -16.73 11.37 0.45
C HIS A 274 -16.22 12.76 0.13
N ARG A 275 -16.32 13.15 -1.13
CA ARG A 275 -15.89 14.48 -1.56
C ARG A 275 -16.82 15.03 -2.63
N VAL A 276 -17.33 16.22 -2.38
CA VAL A 276 -18.12 17.00 -3.33
C VAL A 276 -17.35 18.25 -3.67
N ASP A 277 -17.03 18.42 -4.95
CA ASP A 277 -16.38 19.60 -5.48
C ASP A 277 -17.36 20.35 -6.38
N LEU A 278 -17.34 21.67 -6.30
CA LEU A 278 -18.25 22.54 -7.03
C LEU A 278 -17.49 23.68 -7.68
N ARG A 279 -17.89 24.02 -8.91
CA ARG A 279 -17.36 25.15 -9.66
C ARG A 279 -18.50 25.95 -10.26
N LEU A 280 -18.51 27.24 -9.93
CA LEU A 280 -19.41 28.25 -10.47
C LEU A 280 -18.62 29.16 -11.42
N GLN A 281 -19.13 29.37 -12.62
CA GLN A 281 -18.54 30.29 -13.58
C GLN A 281 -19.60 31.25 -14.11
N GLN A 282 -19.35 32.55 -14.02
CA GLN A 282 -20.17 33.58 -14.66
C GLN A 282 -19.36 34.25 -15.76
N ARG A 283 -19.78 34.05 -17.02
CA ARG A 283 -19.22 34.75 -18.19
C ARG A 283 -20.09 35.96 -18.56
N ILE A 284 -19.47 37.11 -18.70
CA ILE A 284 -20.09 38.38 -19.13
C ILE A 284 -19.42 38.79 -20.44
N ARG A 285 -20.22 38.99 -21.50
CA ARG A 285 -19.74 39.58 -22.74
C ARG A 285 -19.72 41.10 -22.56
N VAL A 286 -18.55 41.72 -22.68
CA VAL A 286 -18.39 43.17 -22.58
C VAL A 286 -18.72 43.82 -23.92
N ASN A 287 -18.19 43.25 -25.00
CA ASN A 287 -18.56 43.59 -26.38
C ASN A 287 -18.43 42.34 -27.29
N GLY A 288 -18.52 42.51 -28.61
CA GLY A 288 -18.44 41.40 -29.57
C GLY A 288 -17.08 40.68 -29.63
N LYS A 289 -16.02 41.26 -29.06
CA LYS A 289 -14.64 40.72 -29.09
C LYS A 289 -14.17 40.33 -27.69
N VAL A 290 -14.60 41.05 -26.66
CA VAL A 290 -14.15 40.91 -25.28
C VAL A 290 -15.19 40.23 -24.40
N SER A 291 -14.77 39.18 -23.68
CA SER A 291 -15.55 38.57 -22.61
C SER A 291 -14.71 38.35 -21.35
N LEU A 292 -15.35 38.51 -20.20
CA LEU A 292 -14.76 38.29 -18.88
C LEU A 292 -15.49 37.15 -18.19
N ALA A 293 -14.77 36.33 -17.42
CA ALA A 293 -15.35 35.27 -16.62
C ALA A 293 -14.79 35.29 -15.20
N GLY A 294 -15.69 35.34 -14.22
CA GLY A 294 -15.39 35.07 -12.82
C GLY A 294 -15.66 33.58 -12.51
N ILE A 295 -14.75 32.96 -11.75
CA ILE A 295 -14.81 31.55 -11.36
C ILE A 295 -14.67 31.46 -9.85
N LEU A 296 -15.54 30.67 -9.23
CA LEU A 296 -15.46 30.26 -7.83
C LEU A 296 -15.45 28.73 -7.79
N GLU A 297 -14.44 28.16 -7.13
CA GLU A 297 -14.28 26.73 -6.94
C GLU A 297 -14.25 26.43 -5.44
N ALA A 298 -14.97 25.39 -5.03
CA ALA A 298 -14.96 24.86 -3.69
C ALA A 298 -14.70 23.35 -3.75
N TYR A 299 -13.63 22.92 -3.10
CA TYR A 299 -13.22 21.52 -3.00
C TYR A 299 -13.56 20.99 -1.62
N ASN A 300 -14.02 19.74 -1.54
CA ASN A 300 -14.58 19.17 -0.30
C ASN A 300 -15.62 20.13 0.32
N LEU A 301 -16.61 20.52 -0.48
CA LEU A 301 -17.63 21.54 -0.18
C LEU A 301 -18.33 21.31 1.16
N PHE A 302 -18.51 20.06 1.58
CA PHE A 302 -19.16 19.72 2.85
C PHE A 302 -18.18 19.58 4.03
N ASN A 303 -16.88 19.77 3.81
CA ASN A 303 -15.82 19.61 4.80
C ASN A 303 -15.86 18.23 5.48
N HIS A 304 -16.09 17.18 4.70
CA HIS A 304 -16.06 15.81 5.22
C HIS A 304 -14.62 15.43 5.57
N GLU A 305 -14.43 14.80 6.73
CA GLU A 305 -13.13 14.27 7.14
C GLU A 305 -12.80 13.05 6.28
N ASN A 306 -11.72 13.11 5.51
CA ASN A 306 -11.29 12.05 4.62
C ASN A 306 -9.89 11.62 5.01
N TYR A 307 -9.69 10.34 5.32
CA TYR A 307 -8.40 9.83 5.81
C TYR A 307 -7.84 8.75 4.89
N GLY A 308 -6.55 8.83 4.57
CA GLY A 308 -5.86 7.89 3.69
C GLY A 308 -5.09 6.78 4.40
N THR A 309 -4.75 6.98 5.67
CA THR A 309 -3.82 6.15 6.43
C THR A 309 -4.21 6.10 7.91
N TYR A 310 -3.90 4.99 8.57
CA TYR A 310 -4.27 4.70 9.96
C TYR A 310 -3.09 4.03 10.68
N GLU A 311 -3.04 4.12 12.01
CA GLU A 311 -2.18 3.23 12.80
C GLU A 311 -2.82 1.85 12.84
N VAL A 312 -2.10 0.85 12.35
CA VAL A 312 -2.63 -0.51 12.06
C VAL A 312 -2.03 -1.59 12.95
N ARG A 313 -1.20 -1.20 13.93
CA ARG A 313 -0.64 -2.09 14.96
C ARG A 313 -1.52 -2.09 16.19
N GLU A 314 -2.14 -3.23 16.51
CA GLU A 314 -3.07 -3.38 17.64
C GLU A 314 -2.42 -3.09 19.01
N SER A 315 -1.09 -3.23 19.14
CA SER A 315 -0.34 -2.92 20.37
C SER A 315 -0.12 -1.42 20.60
N ASN A 316 -0.35 -0.57 19.59
CA ASN A 316 -0.23 0.87 19.74
C ASN A 316 -1.51 1.46 20.35
N ALA A 317 -1.39 2.34 21.34
CA ALA A 317 -2.53 3.04 21.93
C ALA A 317 -3.33 3.89 20.93
N ALA A 318 -2.72 4.28 19.81
CA ALA A 318 -3.36 4.99 18.71
C ALA A 318 -3.99 4.07 17.64
N TYR A 319 -4.07 2.76 17.86
CA TYR A 319 -4.62 1.81 16.89
C TYR A 319 -6.01 2.24 16.38
N GLY A 320 -6.17 2.21 15.06
CA GLY A 320 -7.39 2.61 14.36
C GLY A 320 -7.58 4.13 14.20
N LEU A 321 -6.70 4.95 14.79
CA LEU A 321 -6.74 6.39 14.58
C LEU A 321 -6.09 6.79 13.24
N PRO A 322 -6.62 7.81 12.55
CA PRO A 322 -6.00 8.33 11.33
C PRO A 322 -4.60 8.90 11.57
N ILE A 323 -3.70 8.67 10.60
CA ILE A 323 -2.38 9.31 10.56
C ILE A 323 -2.46 10.54 9.65
N PRO A 324 -1.94 11.71 10.06
CA PRO A 324 -1.94 12.93 9.24
C PRO A 324 -1.33 12.70 7.85
N SER A 325 -1.97 13.27 6.83
CA SER A 325 -1.50 13.19 5.44
C SER A 325 -1.41 14.59 4.83
N THR A 326 -0.34 14.83 4.07
CA THR A 326 -0.14 16.07 3.30
C THR A 326 -0.84 16.05 1.94
N SER A 327 -1.33 14.88 1.49
CA SER A 327 -2.04 14.77 0.21
C SER A 327 -3.31 15.64 0.17
N LEU A 328 -3.45 16.43 -0.89
CA LEU A 328 -4.59 17.32 -1.15
C LEU A 328 -5.94 16.59 -1.26
N VAL A 329 -5.91 15.27 -1.48
CA VAL A 329 -7.12 14.44 -1.57
C VAL A 329 -7.86 14.38 -0.22
N TYR A 330 -7.10 14.47 0.88
CA TYR A 330 -7.59 14.31 2.27
C TYR A 330 -7.72 15.64 3.02
N GLN A 331 -7.47 16.76 2.34
CA GLN A 331 -7.49 18.06 2.98
C GLN A 331 -8.94 18.52 3.30
N PRO A 332 -9.09 19.41 4.30
CA PRO A 332 -10.34 20.11 4.56
C PRO A 332 -10.84 20.91 3.35
N ARG A 333 -11.98 21.57 3.52
CA ARG A 333 -12.56 22.45 2.51
C ARG A 333 -11.57 23.51 2.03
N MET A 334 -11.40 23.60 0.71
CA MET A 334 -10.57 24.63 0.07
C MET A 334 -11.41 25.44 -0.91
N MET A 335 -11.11 26.72 -1.06
CA MET A 335 -11.75 27.60 -2.03
C MET A 335 -10.71 28.25 -2.93
N GLN A 336 -11.05 28.39 -4.20
CA GLN A 336 -10.22 29.05 -5.19
C GLN A 336 -11.06 30.04 -6.00
N LEU A 337 -10.47 31.20 -6.26
CA LEU A 337 -11.03 32.23 -7.13
C LEU A 337 -10.22 32.26 -8.42
N GLY A 338 -10.92 32.39 -9.54
CA GLY A 338 -10.31 32.48 -10.85
C GLY A 338 -10.94 33.60 -11.68
N PHE A 339 -10.13 34.18 -12.56
CA PHE A 339 -10.58 35.16 -13.54
C PHE A 339 -10.02 34.81 -14.91
N ARG A 340 -10.83 34.97 -15.95
CA ARG A 340 -10.41 34.80 -17.34
C ARG A 340 -10.93 35.95 -18.19
N ALA A 341 -10.04 36.55 -18.97
CA ALA A 341 -10.41 37.46 -20.06
C ALA A 341 -10.15 36.78 -21.41
N THR A 342 -11.01 37.04 -22.39
CA THR A 342 -10.87 36.60 -23.79
C THR A 342 -11.14 37.81 -24.66
N PHE A 343 -10.29 38.08 -25.65
CA PHE A 343 -10.30 39.29 -26.48
C PHE A 343 -10.10 38.99 -27.96
#